data_AF-A0A7V2ELI6-F1
#
_entry.id   AF-A0A7V2ELI6-F1
#
_cell.length_a   1.000
_cell.length_b   1.000
_cell.length_c   1.000
_cell.angle_alpha   90.00
_cell.angle_beta   90.00
_cell.angle_gamma   90.00
#
_symmetry.space_group_name_H-M   'P 1'
#
loop_
_entity.id
_entity.type
_entity.pdbx_description
1 polymer ?
#
loop_
_entity_poly.entity_id
_entity_poly.type
_entity_poly.pdbx_seq_one_letter_code
_entity_poly.pdbx_strand_id
1 'polypeptide(L)'
;MHKFFTSIIIILLLCYTSGLTAQSMYSFEPNTLEKEPEIALEPKSKSWGLFHSLVPGLALHGCGLLYAEEFGRAAITMGVEALSLYLICYAVENNEIRHGCTTYYDMNAAAYGLLGIGLFSTTWIYDVVMTQKSIHEHNEFIKHRGFSLDIGTLENSDGPTLTFGFSWRF
;
A
#
# COMPACT_ATOMS: atom_id res chain seq x y z
N MET A 1 1.75 -17.98 -27.09
CA MET A 1 2.78 -17.42 -26.19
C MET A 1 2.23 -16.30 -25.30
N HIS A 2 1.42 -15.36 -25.79
CA HIS A 2 0.86 -14.29 -24.94
C HIS A 2 0.07 -14.76 -23.70
N LYS A 3 -0.84 -15.73 -23.85
CA LYS A 3 -1.66 -16.27 -22.74
C LYS A 3 -0.85 -16.86 -21.58
N PHE A 4 0.35 -17.36 -21.86
CA PHE A 4 1.25 -17.94 -20.85
C PHE A 4 1.91 -16.85 -20.00
N PHE A 5 2.25 -15.73 -20.62
CA PHE A 5 2.95 -14.62 -19.97
C PHE A 5 2.01 -13.85 -19.02
N THR A 6 0.77 -13.59 -19.47
CA THR A 6 -0.27 -12.98 -18.65
C THR A 6 -0.54 -13.81 -17.40
N SER A 7 -0.72 -15.13 -17.59
CA SER A 7 -0.93 -16.07 -16.48
C SER A 7 0.23 -16.08 -15.49
N ILE A 8 1.48 -16.02 -15.96
CA ILE A 8 2.66 -15.94 -15.09
C ILE A 8 2.68 -14.65 -14.28
N ILE A 9 2.40 -13.50 -14.91
CA ILE A 9 2.38 -12.21 -14.21
C ILE A 9 1.30 -12.19 -13.13
N ILE A 10 0.10 -12.71 -13.43
CA ILE A 10 -0.99 -12.83 -12.45
C ILE A 10 -0.61 -13.76 -11.31
N ILE A 11 -0.01 -14.92 -11.61
CA ILE A 11 0.45 -15.87 -10.58
C ILE A 11 1.52 -15.23 -9.70
N LEU A 12 2.47 -14.48 -10.27
CA LEU A 12 3.50 -13.79 -9.52
C LEU A 12 2.91 -12.68 -8.63
N LEU A 13 1.93 -11.91 -9.13
CA LEU A 13 1.21 -10.92 -8.34
C LEU A 13 0.41 -11.56 -7.20
N LEU A 14 -0.27 -12.68 -7.45
CA LEU A 14 -1.00 -13.44 -6.43
C LEU A 14 -0.05 -14.05 -5.38
N CYS A 15 1.10 -14.59 -5.79
CA CYS A 15 2.12 -15.09 -4.88
C CYS A 15 2.75 -13.97 -4.04
N TYR A 16 2.98 -12.80 -4.64
CA TYR A 16 3.53 -11.64 -3.93
C TYR A 16 2.54 -11.07 -2.90
N THR A 17 1.29 -10.88 -3.30
CA THR A 17 0.23 -10.37 -2.42
C THR A 17 -0.12 -11.35 -1.30
N SER A 18 -0.17 -12.65 -1.58
CA SER A 18 -0.33 -13.68 -0.53
C SER A 18 0.88 -13.75 0.41
N GLY A 19 2.10 -13.56 -0.09
CA GLY A 19 3.31 -13.46 0.74
C GLY A 19 3.28 -12.27 1.70
N LEU A 20 2.90 -11.08 1.21
CA LEU A 20 2.72 -9.89 2.06
C LEU A 20 1.59 -10.06 3.07
N THR A 21 0.49 -10.67 2.65
CA THR A 21 -0.65 -10.96 3.55
C THR A 21 -0.24 -11.95 4.63
N ALA A 22 0.47 -13.03 4.28
CA ALA A 22 0.99 -13.99 5.24
C ALA A 22 1.95 -13.31 6.23
N GLN A 23 2.87 -12.47 5.76
CA GLN A 23 3.78 -11.73 6.63
C GLN A 23 3.03 -10.79 7.60
N SER A 24 1.96 -10.15 7.14
CA SER A 24 1.09 -9.32 7.99
C SER A 24 0.29 -10.11 9.02
N MET A 25 -0.11 -11.34 8.68
CA MET A 25 -0.82 -12.24 9.61
C MET A 25 0.11 -12.81 10.68
N TYR A 26 1.36 -13.12 10.32
CA TYR A 26 2.37 -13.57 11.29
C TYR A 26 2.82 -12.46 12.25
N SER A 27 2.65 -11.19 11.89
CA SER A 27 2.88 -10.06 12.80
C SER A 27 1.69 -9.79 13.74
N PHE A 28 0.59 -10.53 13.61
CA PHE A 28 -0.63 -10.38 14.39
C PHE A 28 -0.92 -11.54 15.35
N GLU A 29 0.08 -12.36 15.70
CA GLU A 29 -0.09 -13.47 16.64
C GLU A 29 -0.40 -12.91 18.06
N PRO A 30 -1.64 -12.99 18.58
CA PRO A 30 -2.07 -12.21 19.74
C PRO A 30 -1.54 -12.73 21.09
N ASN A 31 -0.66 -13.73 21.09
CA ASN A 31 -0.36 -14.54 22.28
C ASN A 31 1.11 -14.61 22.68
N THR A 32 2.03 -13.90 22.03
CA THR A 32 3.38 -13.68 22.55
C THR A 32 3.41 -12.37 23.34
N LEU A 33 2.77 -12.41 24.50
CA LEU A 33 2.72 -11.34 25.51
C LEU A 33 4.07 -11.16 26.24
N GLU A 34 5.20 -11.42 25.59
CA GLU A 34 6.53 -11.27 26.16
C GLU A 34 7.38 -10.37 25.25
N LYS A 35 7.31 -9.08 25.57
CA LYS A 35 8.18 -8.00 25.06
C LYS A 35 8.30 -7.98 23.54
N GLU A 36 7.36 -7.31 22.88
CA GLU A 36 7.78 -6.56 21.69
C GLU A 36 8.99 -5.71 22.13
N PRO A 37 10.15 -5.80 21.46
CA PRO A 37 11.17 -4.80 21.67
C PRO A 37 10.48 -3.46 21.49
N GLU A 38 10.70 -2.56 22.44
CA GLU A 38 10.20 -1.19 22.43
C GLU A 38 10.80 -0.49 21.20
N ILE A 39 10.30 -0.82 20.01
CA ILE A 39 10.65 -0.20 18.75
C ILE A 39 10.05 1.18 18.91
N ALA A 40 10.92 2.17 19.06
CA ALA A 40 10.53 3.56 19.06
C ALA A 40 9.67 3.79 17.80
N LEU A 41 8.37 3.93 18.00
CA LEU A 41 7.43 4.21 16.93
C LEU A 41 7.67 5.66 16.51
N GLU A 42 8.41 5.85 15.43
CA GLU A 42 8.69 7.18 14.89
C GLU A 42 7.45 7.73 14.16
N PRO A 43 7.09 9.00 14.40
CA PRO A 43 5.99 9.62 13.67
C PRO A 43 6.28 9.58 12.17
N LYS A 44 5.29 9.13 11.39
CA LYS A 44 5.40 9.00 9.94
C LYS A 44 5.13 10.33 9.26
N SER A 45 5.84 10.61 8.18
CA SER A 45 5.69 11.83 7.39
C SER A 45 4.56 11.69 6.37
N LYS A 46 3.60 12.62 6.43
CA LYS A 46 2.49 12.71 5.47
C LYS A 46 2.96 12.90 4.02
N SER A 47 4.00 13.70 3.80
CA SER A 47 4.56 13.93 2.46
C SER A 47 5.23 12.68 1.90
N TRP A 48 5.93 11.92 2.75
CA TRP A 48 6.50 10.64 2.36
C TRP A 48 5.43 9.59 2.08
N GLY A 49 4.37 9.53 2.89
CA GLY A 49 3.23 8.66 2.60
C GLY A 49 2.60 8.95 1.25
N LEU A 50 2.35 10.23 0.95
CA LEU A 50 1.81 10.64 -0.35
C LEU A 50 2.75 10.26 -1.51
N PHE A 51 4.05 10.45 -1.34
CA PHE A 51 5.04 10.04 -2.33
C PHE A 51 4.95 8.52 -2.62
N HIS A 52 4.79 7.70 -1.57
CA HIS A 52 4.62 6.25 -1.72
C HIS A 52 3.31 5.87 -2.42
N SER A 53 2.21 6.60 -2.20
CA SER A 53 0.94 6.38 -2.90
C SER A 53 0.93 6.91 -4.35
N LEU A 54 1.77 7.88 -4.71
CA LEU A 54 1.79 8.46 -6.05
C LEU A 54 2.81 7.82 -6.98
N VAL A 55 4.03 7.55 -6.51
CA VAL A 55 5.13 7.08 -7.36
C VAL A 55 5.19 5.55 -7.40
N PRO A 56 5.50 4.84 -6.30
CA PRO A 56 5.28 3.39 -6.22
C PRO A 56 3.81 3.05 -6.48
N GLY A 57 2.87 3.81 -5.92
CA GLY A 57 1.44 3.58 -6.05
C GLY A 57 0.86 3.73 -7.45
N LEU A 58 1.61 4.17 -8.46
CA LEU A 58 1.18 4.07 -9.86
C LEU A 58 1.43 2.64 -10.43
N ALA A 59 2.37 1.92 -9.83
CA ALA A 59 2.81 0.59 -10.24
C ALA A 59 2.44 -0.52 -9.24
N LEU A 60 2.15 -0.15 -7.99
CA LEU A 60 1.84 -1.06 -6.89
C LEU A 60 1.00 -0.33 -5.83
N HIS A 61 -0.31 -0.52 -5.88
CA HIS A 61 -1.26 0.12 -4.98
C HIS A 61 -1.10 -0.45 -3.56
N GLY A 62 -1.30 0.40 -2.55
CA GLY A 62 -1.17 0.02 -1.14
C GLY A 62 0.22 0.26 -0.57
N CYS A 63 1.18 0.75 -1.36
CA CYS A 63 2.49 1.18 -0.86
C CYS A 63 2.39 2.27 0.21
N GLY A 64 1.47 3.21 0.04
CA GLY A 64 1.26 4.25 1.06
C GLY A 64 0.68 3.67 2.35
N LEU A 65 -0.27 2.73 2.24
CA LEU A 65 -0.82 2.02 3.39
C LEU A 65 0.22 1.15 4.10
N LEU A 66 1.14 0.51 3.37
CA LEU A 66 2.28 -0.20 3.96
C LEU A 66 3.22 0.75 4.72
N TYR A 67 3.50 1.93 4.16
CA TYR A 67 4.28 2.96 4.85
C TYR A 67 3.58 3.44 6.14
N ALA A 68 2.24 3.48 6.13
CA ALA A 68 1.43 3.79 7.30
C ALA A 68 1.21 2.61 8.25
N GLU A 69 1.84 1.45 8.00
CA GLU A 69 1.72 0.22 8.79
C GLU A 69 0.30 -0.36 8.86
N GLU A 70 -0.52 -0.06 7.85
CA GLU A 70 -1.90 -0.52 7.71
C GLU A 70 -1.97 -1.72 6.77
N PHE A 71 -1.30 -2.80 7.18
CA PHE A 71 -1.07 -3.99 6.37
C PHE A 71 -2.36 -4.65 5.87
N GLY A 72 -3.41 -4.68 6.70
CA GLY A 72 -4.69 -5.28 6.30
C GLY A 72 -5.35 -4.54 5.14
N ARG A 73 -5.37 -3.19 5.19
CA ARG A 73 -5.90 -2.37 4.09
C ARG A 73 -4.98 -2.40 2.87
N ALA A 74 -3.67 -2.44 3.07
CA ALA A 74 -2.70 -2.58 2.00
C ALA A 74 -2.92 -3.89 1.22
N ALA A 75 -3.05 -5.02 1.92
CA ALA A 75 -3.28 -6.34 1.31
C ALA A 75 -4.58 -6.39 0.49
N ILE A 76 -5.67 -5.81 1.01
CA ILE A 76 -6.93 -5.70 0.27
C ILE A 76 -6.73 -4.85 -0.99
N THR A 77 -6.08 -3.70 -0.87
CA THR A 77 -5.84 -2.78 -2.00
C THR A 77 -5.03 -3.46 -3.10
N MET A 78 -3.96 -4.16 -2.75
CA MET A 78 -3.15 -4.95 -3.68
C MET A 78 -3.91 -6.11 -4.31
N GLY A 79 -4.77 -6.79 -3.55
CA GLY A 79 -5.61 -7.88 -4.08
C GLY A 79 -6.61 -7.39 -5.13
N VAL A 80 -7.25 -6.24 -4.88
CA VAL A 80 -8.17 -5.62 -5.84
C VAL A 80 -7.41 -5.08 -7.06
N GLU A 81 -6.21 -4.54 -6.89
CA GLU A 81 -5.33 -4.16 -8.01
C GLU A 81 -5.00 -5.38 -8.89
N ALA A 82 -4.59 -6.50 -8.31
CA ALA A 82 -4.29 -7.72 -9.06
C ALA A 82 -5.51 -8.21 -9.86
N LEU A 83 -6.71 -8.17 -9.27
CA LEU A 83 -7.96 -8.48 -9.96
C LEU A 83 -8.25 -7.47 -11.09
N SER A 84 -8.00 -6.19 -10.87
CA SER A 84 -8.21 -5.15 -11.87
C SER A 84 -7.32 -5.34 -13.10
N LEU A 85 -6.04 -5.65 -12.88
CA LEU A 85 -5.08 -5.96 -13.94
C LEU A 85 -5.47 -7.24 -14.69
N TYR A 86 -5.92 -8.27 -13.96
CA TYR A 86 -6.46 -9.49 -14.57
C TYR A 86 -7.59 -9.17 -15.56
N LEU A 87 -8.56 -8.34 -15.17
CA LEU A 87 -9.69 -7.97 -16.02
C LEU A 87 -9.26 -7.16 -17.25
N ILE A 88 -8.30 -6.24 -17.08
CA ILE A 88 -7.73 -5.47 -18.21
C ILE A 88 -7.03 -6.41 -19.19
N CYS A 89 -6.19 -7.32 -18.70
CA CYS A 89 -5.50 -8.28 -19.54
C CYS A 89 -6.49 -9.24 -20.24
N TYR A 90 -7.50 -9.73 -19.51
CA TYR A 90 -8.57 -10.55 -20.08
C TYR A 90 -9.28 -9.82 -21.23
N ALA A 91 -9.60 -8.54 -21.03
CA ALA A 91 -10.22 -7.71 -22.06
C ALA A 91 -9.34 -7.59 -23.30
N VAL A 92 -8.06 -7.22 -23.13
CA VAL A 92 -7.11 -7.09 -24.24
C VAL A 92 -6.96 -8.39 -25.02
N GLU A 93 -6.93 -9.54 -24.33
CA GLU A 93 -6.78 -10.84 -24.96
C GLU A 93 -8.01 -11.32 -25.73
N ASN A 94 -9.21 -10.91 -25.29
CA ASN A 94 -10.48 -11.38 -25.86
C ASN A 94 -11.21 -10.29 -26.68
N ASN A 95 -10.60 -9.11 -26.85
CA ASN A 95 -11.22 -7.98 -27.55
C ASN A 95 -11.50 -8.26 -29.04
N GLU A 96 -10.72 -9.14 -29.68
CA GLU A 96 -10.84 -9.42 -31.11
C GLU A 96 -11.43 -10.80 -31.38
N ILE A 97 -12.60 -10.83 -32.03
CA ILE A 97 -13.18 -12.04 -32.62
C ILE A 97 -12.94 -11.99 -34.14
N ARG A 98 -12.11 -12.90 -34.65
CA ARG A 98 -11.90 -13.04 -36.11
C ARG A 98 -12.92 -14.03 -36.71
N HIS A 99 -13.65 -13.58 -37.73
CA HIS A 99 -14.54 -14.42 -38.53
C HIS A 99 -14.24 -14.20 -40.03
N GLY A 100 -13.48 -15.12 -40.63
CA GLY A 100 -13.05 -14.97 -42.03
C GLY A 100 -12.12 -13.76 -42.22
N CYS A 101 -12.51 -12.83 -43.08
CA CYS A 101 -11.78 -11.57 -43.32
C CYS A 101 -12.29 -10.38 -42.49
N THR A 102 -13.28 -10.58 -41.62
CA THR A 102 -13.84 -9.52 -40.76
C THR A 102 -13.42 -9.70 -39.30
N THR A 103 -13.10 -8.58 -38.66
CA THR A 103 -12.82 -8.48 -37.22
C THR A 103 -14.02 -7.86 -36.53
N TYR A 104 -14.52 -8.53 -35.49
CA TYR A 104 -15.56 -8.01 -34.59
C TYR A 104 -14.96 -7.75 -33.21
N TYR A 105 -15.47 -6.72 -32.54
CA TYR A 105 -15.10 -6.42 -31.16
C TYR A 105 -16.07 -7.12 -30.19
N ASP A 106 -15.53 -7.85 -29.21
CA ASP A 106 -16.33 -8.46 -28.16
C ASP A 106 -16.72 -7.42 -27.10
N MET A 107 -18.00 -7.07 -27.07
CA MET A 107 -18.56 -6.11 -26.11
C MET A 107 -18.41 -6.58 -24.65
N ASN A 108 -18.41 -7.90 -24.40
CA ASN A 108 -18.20 -8.44 -23.06
C ASN A 108 -16.74 -8.23 -22.63
N ALA A 109 -15.78 -8.52 -23.51
CA ALA A 109 -14.37 -8.26 -23.25
C ALA A 109 -14.12 -6.77 -22.97
N ALA A 110 -14.71 -5.87 -23.76
CA ALA A 110 -14.64 -4.43 -23.53
C ALA A 110 -15.23 -4.02 -22.16
N ALA A 111 -16.37 -4.60 -21.77
CA ALA A 111 -16.98 -4.33 -20.46
C ALA A 111 -16.08 -4.77 -19.29
N TYR A 112 -15.45 -5.94 -19.38
CA TYR A 112 -14.47 -6.38 -18.38
C TYR A 112 -13.25 -5.45 -18.32
N GLY A 113 -12.78 -4.95 -19.46
CA GLY A 113 -11.66 -4.01 -19.51
C GLY A 113 -11.99 -2.68 -18.83
N LEU A 114 -13.18 -2.14 -19.09
CA LEU A 114 -13.67 -0.93 -18.42
C LEU A 114 -13.85 -1.14 -16.92
N LEU A 115 -14.37 -2.30 -16.49
CA LEU A 115 -14.46 -2.64 -15.08
C LEU A 115 -13.08 -2.71 -14.42
N GLY A 116 -12.11 -3.35 -15.09
CA GLY A 116 -10.73 -3.42 -14.62
C GLY A 116 -10.09 -2.03 -14.47
N ILE A 117 -10.22 -1.15 -15.47
CA ILE A 117 -9.73 0.24 -15.38
C ILE A 117 -10.39 1.01 -14.22
N GLY A 118 -11.70 0.81 -14.02
CA GLY A 118 -12.44 1.40 -12.92
C GLY A 118 -11.94 0.95 -11.55
N LEU A 119 -11.73 -0.36 -11.37
CA LEU A 119 -11.19 -0.92 -10.13
C LEU A 119 -9.74 -0.47 -9.87
N PHE A 120 -8.92 -0.41 -10.90
CA PHE A 120 -7.55 0.10 -10.80
C PHE A 120 -7.56 1.57 -10.35
N SER A 121 -8.34 2.42 -11.02
CA SER A 121 -8.39 3.86 -10.70
C SER A 121 -8.95 4.12 -9.29
N THR A 122 -9.96 3.36 -8.88
CA THR A 122 -10.57 3.51 -7.54
C THR A 122 -9.65 3.05 -6.43
N THR A 123 -8.90 1.95 -6.62
CA THR A 123 -7.91 1.50 -5.64
C THR A 123 -6.72 2.45 -5.51
N TRP A 124 -6.27 3.06 -6.60
CA TRP A 124 -5.24 4.09 -6.57
C TRP A 124 -5.67 5.32 -5.76
N ILE A 125 -6.86 5.87 -6.06
CA ILE A 125 -7.43 7.00 -5.31
C ILE A 125 -7.62 6.64 -3.83
N TYR A 126 -8.09 5.42 -3.55
CA TYR A 126 -8.24 4.92 -2.20
C TYR A 126 -6.91 4.90 -1.44
N ASP A 127 -5.84 4.38 -2.04
CA ASP A 127 -4.50 4.35 -1.43
C ASP A 127 -4.01 5.77 -1.08
N VAL A 128 -4.14 6.72 -2.02
CA VAL A 128 -3.76 8.13 -1.80
C VAL A 128 -4.51 8.77 -0.62
N VAL A 129 -5.83 8.59 -0.57
CA VAL A 129 -6.68 9.20 0.47
C VAL A 129 -6.46 8.52 1.82
N MET A 130 -6.48 7.19 1.86
CA MET A 130 -6.41 6.44 3.10
C MET A 130 -5.03 6.46 3.74
N THR A 131 -3.96 6.53 2.95
CA THR A 131 -2.59 6.67 3.48
C THR A 131 -2.46 7.89 4.40
N GLN A 132 -3.01 9.04 3.99
CA GLN A 132 -2.95 10.26 4.80
C GLN A 132 -3.70 10.12 6.13
N LYS A 133 -4.87 9.46 6.08
CA LYS A 133 -5.68 9.19 7.26
C LYS A 133 -4.98 8.22 8.20
N SER A 134 -4.46 7.12 7.68
CA SER A 134 -3.73 6.10 8.42
C SER A 134 -2.46 6.65 9.08
N ILE A 135 -1.70 7.51 8.40
CA ILE A 135 -0.55 8.21 9.01
C ILE A 135 -1.00 9.11 10.16
N HIS A 136 -2.11 9.80 10.01
CA HIS A 136 -2.64 10.64 11.08
C HIS A 136 -3.06 9.81 12.30
N GLU A 137 -3.79 8.72 12.08
CA GLU A 137 -4.22 7.78 13.13
C GLU A 137 -3.00 7.16 13.84
N HIS A 138 -1.98 6.75 13.09
CA HIS A 138 -0.73 6.22 13.62
C HIS A 138 0.02 7.26 14.47
N ASN A 139 0.15 8.50 14.00
CA ASN A 139 0.84 9.56 14.74
C ASN A 139 0.09 10.00 16.00
N GLU A 140 -1.25 10.06 15.96
CA GLU A 140 -2.06 10.33 17.16
C GLU A 140 -1.94 9.18 18.17
N PHE A 141 -1.90 7.93 17.72
CA PHE A 141 -1.65 6.77 18.59
C PHE A 141 -0.31 6.88 19.33
N ILE A 142 0.77 7.22 18.61
CA ILE A 142 2.11 7.44 19.21
C ILE A 142 2.06 8.55 20.27
N LYS A 143 1.43 9.68 19.95
CA LYS A 143 1.30 10.83 20.83
C LYS A 143 0.56 10.49 22.13
N HIS A 144 -0.52 9.71 22.04
CA HIS A 144 -1.29 9.28 23.21
C HIS A 144 -0.54 8.31 24.12
N ARG A 145 0.41 7.52 23.59
CA ARG A 145 1.25 6.61 24.39
C ARG A 145 2.44 7.28 25.07
N GLY A 146 2.56 8.61 25.00
CA GLY A 146 3.60 9.35 25.73
C GLY A 146 4.96 9.39 25.04
N PHE A 147 5.06 8.94 23.78
CA PHE A 147 6.23 9.17 22.94
C PHE A 147 6.22 10.62 22.43
N SER A 148 6.40 11.60 23.34
CA SER A 148 6.78 12.93 22.93
C SER A 148 8.28 12.92 22.67
N LEU A 149 8.67 12.86 21.40
CA LEU A 149 10.01 13.21 20.99
C LEU A 149 10.14 14.72 21.19
N ASP A 150 10.45 15.12 22.42
CA ASP A 150 10.65 16.51 22.82
C ASP A 150 11.97 16.93 22.18
N ILE A 151 11.90 17.44 20.95
CA ILE A 151 13.01 18.14 20.30
C ILE A 151 13.16 19.46 21.05
N GLY A 152 13.70 19.37 22.27
CA GLY A 152 14.10 20.52 23.04
C GLY A 152 15.24 21.20 22.30
N THR A 153 14.92 22.26 21.57
CA THR A 153 15.91 23.30 21.25
C THR A 153 16.35 23.92 22.58
N LEU A 154 17.35 23.32 23.21
CA LEU A 154 18.13 24.00 24.24
C LEU A 154 18.88 25.12 23.52
N GLU A 155 18.31 26.33 23.56
CA GLU A 155 19.07 27.57 23.35
C GLU A 155 20.14 27.65 24.43
N ASN A 156 21.27 27.00 24.16
CA ASN A 156 22.48 27.18 24.92
C ASN A 156 23.07 28.52 24.45
N SER A 157 23.30 29.45 25.38
CA SER A 157 23.84 30.79 25.09
C SER A 157 25.23 30.79 24.45
N ASP A 158 25.85 29.60 24.34
CA ASP A 158 27.26 29.44 23.99
C ASP A 158 27.48 28.75 22.64
N GLY A 159 26.45 28.66 21.80
CA GLY A 159 26.55 28.21 20.40
C GLY A 159 25.73 26.95 20.09
N PRO A 160 25.38 26.70 18.81
CA PRO A 160 24.47 25.63 18.42
C PRO A 160 25.11 24.26 18.62
N THR A 161 24.71 23.59 19.71
CA THR A 161 24.99 22.18 19.94
C THR A 161 23.66 21.44 19.86
N LEU A 162 23.46 20.64 18.80
CA LEU A 162 22.29 19.78 18.66
C LEU A 162 22.44 18.59 19.62
N THR A 163 21.83 18.67 20.80
CA THR A 163 21.69 17.54 21.73
C THR A 163 20.31 16.93 21.61
N PHE A 164 20.23 15.66 21.20
CA PHE A 164 19.00 14.87 21.20
C PHE A 164 18.79 14.28 22.61
N GLY A 165 17.81 14.80 23.36
CA GLY A 165 17.41 14.27 24.65
C GLY A 165 16.13 13.46 24.54
N PHE A 166 16.15 12.19 24.92
CA PHE A 166 14.94 11.38 25.06
C PHE A 166 14.43 11.51 26.51
N SER A 167 13.23 12.06 26.68
CA SER A 167 12.55 12.14 27.97
C SER A 167 11.40 11.14 28.01
N TRP A 168 11.45 10.23 28.99
CA TRP A 168 10.37 9.29 29.28
C TRP A 168 9.55 9.85 30.44
N ARG A 169 8.23 10.00 30.26
CA ARG A 169 7.31 10.22 31.37
C ARG A 169 6.57 8.92 31.67
N PHE A 170 6.85 8.36 32.85
CA PHE A 170 6.12 7.24 33.44
C PHE A 170 4.82 7.72 34.09
#